data_AF-A0A3B8L4H3-F1
#
_entry.id   AF-A0A3B8L4H3-F1
#
_cell.length_a   1.000
_cell.length_b   1.000
_cell.length_c   1.000
_cell.angle_alpha   90.00
_cell.angle_beta   90.00
_cell.angle_gamma   90.00
#
_symmetry.space_group_name_H-M   'P 1'
#
loop_
_entity.id
_entity.type
_entity.pdbx_description
1 polymer ?
#
loop_
_entity_poly.entity_id
_entity_poly.type
_entity_poly.pdbx_seq_one_letter_code
_entity_poly.pdbx_strand_id
1 'polypeptide(L)' 'MHRPCLALALLFVFATTGRAANISGEYLEARTCAVYTGPCFANAEMGLAGKEALMAWKIDKGQWNGVAVDGLGAAVIV' A
#
# COMPACT_ATOMS: atom_id res chain seq x y z
N MET A 1 46.35 -25.98 2.95
CA MET A 1 44.87 -26.07 2.99
C MET A 1 44.34 -24.73 3.45
N HIS A 2 43.87 -23.80 2.60
CA HIS A 2 43.15 -22.55 3.01
C HIS A 2 42.59 -21.80 1.77
N ARG A 3 41.97 -22.52 0.81
CA ARG A 3 41.30 -21.92 -0.36
C ARG A 3 39.83 -22.37 -0.58
N PRO A 4 38.97 -22.62 0.45
CA PRO A 4 37.54 -22.75 0.22
C PRO A 4 36.72 -21.48 0.58
N CYS A 5 37.29 -20.53 1.34
CA CYS A 5 36.53 -19.41 1.91
C CYS A 5 36.09 -18.36 0.87
N LEU A 6 36.89 -18.15 -0.18
CA LEU A 6 36.62 -17.11 -1.17
C LEU A 6 35.55 -17.53 -2.21
N ALA A 7 35.41 -18.82 -2.47
CA ALA A 7 34.40 -19.35 -3.37
C ALA A 7 32.99 -19.32 -2.75
N LEU A 8 32.89 -19.46 -1.43
CA LEU A 8 31.61 -19.47 -0.71
C LEU A 8 31.02 -18.05 -0.57
N ALA A 9 31.86 -17.02 -0.52
CA ALA A 9 31.42 -15.62 -0.44
C ALA A 9 30.78 -15.12 -1.74
N LEU A 10 31.17 -15.65 -2.90
CA LEU A 10 30.61 -15.28 -4.21
C LEU A 10 29.19 -15.82 -4.44
N LEU A 11 28.79 -16.89 -3.74
CA LEU A 11 27.45 -17.50 -3.87
C LEU A 11 26.35 -16.70 -3.15
N PHE A 12 26.69 -15.81 -2.22
CA PHE A 12 25.71 -14.99 -1.49
C PHE A 12 25.27 -13.72 -2.24
N VAL A 13 25.90 -13.39 -3.38
CA VAL A 13 25.59 -12.19 -4.18
C VAL A 13 24.43 -12.40 -5.17
N PHE A 14 23.80 -13.58 -5.18
CA PHE A 14 22.46 -13.71 -5.75
C PHE A 14 21.39 -13.30 -4.73
N ALA A 15 21.51 -12.08 -4.20
CA ALA A 15 20.37 -11.42 -3.58
C ALA A 15 19.33 -11.24 -4.68
N THR A 16 18.29 -12.06 -4.63
CA THR A 16 17.14 -11.97 -5.52
C THR A 16 16.64 -10.54 -5.46
N THR A 17 16.89 -9.77 -6.52
CA THR A 17 16.14 -8.54 -6.79
C THR A 17 14.72 -9.00 -7.03
N GLY A 18 13.96 -9.12 -5.94
CA GLY A 18 12.53 -9.32 -5.99
C GLY A 18 12.03 -8.25 -6.94
N ARG A 19 11.49 -8.68 -8.09
CA ARG A 19 10.90 -7.78 -9.07
C ARG A 19 9.71 -7.17 -8.35
N ALA A 20 9.92 -6.06 -7.66
CA ALA A 20 8.82 -5.24 -7.19
C ALA A 20 8.02 -4.93 -8.45
N ALA A 21 6.82 -5.49 -8.55
CA ALA A 21 5.88 -5.13 -9.58
C ALA A 21 5.74 -3.61 -9.45
N ASN A 22 6.33 -2.87 -10.39
CA ASN A 22 6.29 -1.41 -10.40
C ASN A 22 4.88 -1.04 -10.86
N ILE A 23 3.93 -1.18 -9.96
CA ILE A 23 2.58 -0.67 -10.13
C ILE A 23 2.62 0.75 -9.57
N SER A 24 2.49 1.73 -10.44
CA SER A 24 2.43 3.14 -10.09
C SER A 24 1.05 3.71 -10.38
N GLY A 25 0.63 4.69 -9.59
CA GLY A 25 -0.67 5.30 -9.74
C GLY A 25 -0.99 6.25 -8.59
N GLU A 26 -2.21 6.77 -8.60
CA GLU A 26 -2.71 7.74 -7.63
C GLU A 26 -3.54 7.04 -6.56
N TYR A 27 -3.08 7.11 -5.31
CA TYR A 27 -3.77 6.53 -4.17
C TYR A 27 -4.46 7.61 -3.34
N LEU A 28 -5.72 7.39 -3.00
CA LEU A 28 -6.53 8.29 -2.19
C LEU A 28 -7.17 7.53 -1.03
N GLU A 29 -6.95 8.02 0.19
CA GLU A 29 -7.72 7.63 1.35
C GLU A 29 -8.58 8.80 1.84
N ALA A 30 -9.87 8.53 2.07
CA ALA A 30 -10.75 9.42 2.79
C ALA A 30 -11.27 8.71 4.04
N ARG A 31 -11.15 9.37 5.19
CA ARG A 31 -11.58 8.88 6.50
C ARG A 31 -12.52 9.90 7.12
N THR A 32 -13.65 9.45 7.64
CA THR A 32 -14.57 10.34 8.36
C THR A 32 -14.02 10.64 9.76
N CYS A 33 -13.10 11.59 9.92
CA CYS A 33 -12.66 12.05 11.24
C CYS A 33 -13.07 13.50 11.45
N ALA A 34 -13.89 13.75 12.47
CA ALA A 34 -14.21 15.11 12.89
C ALA A 34 -13.08 15.63 13.81
N VAL A 35 -12.19 16.46 13.25
CA VAL A 35 -11.13 17.13 14.00
C VAL A 35 -11.69 18.47 14.48
N TYR A 36 -11.74 18.70 15.80
CA TYR A 36 -12.39 19.83 16.49
C TYR A 36 -13.92 19.77 16.60
N THR A 37 -14.47 18.68 17.17
CA THR A 37 -15.89 18.68 17.56
C THR A 37 -16.09 19.55 18.81
N GLY A 38 -16.97 20.54 18.70
CA GLY A 38 -17.46 21.26 19.89
C GLY A 38 -18.32 20.32 20.76
N PRO A 39 -18.48 20.60 22.06
CA PRO A 39 -19.23 19.74 22.98
C PRO A 39 -20.69 19.49 22.53
N CYS A 40 -21.29 20.39 21.75
CA CYS A 40 -22.62 20.17 21.18
C CYS A 40 -22.64 19.06 20.12
N PHE A 41 -21.61 18.99 19.27
CA PHE A 41 -21.45 17.91 18.30
C PHE A 41 -21.10 16.61 19.01
N ALA A 42 -20.10 16.60 19.90
CA ALA A 42 -19.69 15.38 20.62
C ALA A 42 -20.81 14.69 21.45
N ASN A 43 -21.76 15.46 22.02
CA ASN A 43 -22.85 14.92 22.85
C ASN A 43 -24.09 14.48 22.03
N ALA A 44 -24.36 15.12 20.90
CA ALA A 44 -25.33 14.62 19.92
C ALA A 44 -24.82 13.33 19.25
N GLU A 45 -23.51 13.11 19.36
CA GLU A 45 -22.77 12.11 18.67
C GLU A 45 -22.14 11.06 19.61
N MET A 46 -22.97 10.32 20.37
CA MET A 46 -22.57 9.29 21.35
C MET A 46 -21.81 8.06 20.80
N GLY A 47 -21.21 8.12 19.61
CA GLY A 47 -20.39 7.02 19.07
C GLY A 47 -19.80 7.29 17.69
N LEU A 48 -19.16 8.42 17.47
CA LEU A 48 -19.16 9.07 16.16
C LEU A 48 -17.82 9.72 15.80
N ALA A 49 -17.05 8.95 15.04
CA ALA A 49 -16.21 9.33 13.93
C ALA A 49 -15.36 8.10 13.56
N GLY A 50 -15.06 7.93 12.29
CA GLY A 50 -14.10 6.93 11.79
C GLY A 50 -14.68 5.57 11.45
N LYS A 51 -16.01 5.48 11.26
CA LYS A 51 -16.68 4.23 10.86
C LYS A 51 -16.60 3.97 9.37
N GLU A 52 -16.39 5.03 8.60
CA GLU A 52 -16.37 4.98 7.15
C GLU A 52 -14.95 5.31 6.67
N ALA A 53 -14.38 4.42 5.88
CA ALA A 53 -13.12 4.64 5.21
C ALA A 53 -13.24 4.24 3.74
N LEU A 54 -12.90 5.17 2.85
CA LEU A 54 -12.73 4.93 1.43
C LEU A 54 -11.25 4.85 1.12
N MET A 55 -10.84 3.77 0.47
CA MET A 55 -9.52 3.60 -0.12
C MET A 55 -9.72 3.42 -1.62
N ALA A 56 -9.17 4.32 -2.43
CA ALA A 56 -9.26 4.29 -3.87
C ALA A 56 -7.86 4.32 -4.48
N TRP A 57 -7.65 3.52 -5.53
CA TRP A 57 -6.41 3.52 -6.30
C TRP A 57 -6.73 3.55 -7.78
N LYS A 58 -6.14 4.53 -8.49
CA LYS A 58 -6.09 4.56 -9.94
C LYS A 58 -4.69 4.15 -10.39
N ILE A 59 -4.57 3.01 -11.05
CA ILE A 59 -3.30 2.50 -11.58
C ILE A 59 -3.00 3.16 -12.92
N ASP A 60 -1.84 3.81 -13.05
CA ASP A 60 -1.37 4.39 -14.30
C ASP A 60 -0.57 3.39 -15.12
N LYS A 61 0.35 2.67 -14.45
CA LYS A 61 1.23 1.67 -15.08
C LYS A 61 1.49 0.51 -14.14
N GLY A 62 1.47 -0.71 -14.66
CA GLY A 62 1.88 -1.88 -13.89
C GLY A 62 1.48 -3.22 -14.49
N GLN A 63 2.11 -4.27 -13.98
CA GLN A 63 1.76 -5.64 -14.31
C GLN A 63 1.66 -6.47 -13.03
N TRP A 64 0.57 -7.23 -12.90
CA TRP A 64 0.36 -8.17 -11.81
C TRP A 64 0.25 -9.58 -12.39
N ASN A 65 1.12 -10.49 -11.98
CA ASN A 65 1.14 -11.89 -12.45
C ASN A 65 1.06 -12.05 -13.97
N GLY A 66 1.77 -11.22 -14.73
CA GLY A 66 1.75 -11.24 -16.20
C GLY A 66 0.58 -10.50 -16.84
N VAL A 67 -0.40 -10.04 -16.06
CA VAL A 67 -1.56 -9.29 -16.53
C VAL A 67 -1.30 -7.78 -16.39
N ALA A 68 -1.45 -7.04 -17.50
CA ALA A 68 -1.36 -5.59 -17.46
C ALA A 68 -2.55 -5.02 -16.68
N VAL A 69 -2.26 -4.11 -15.75
CA VAL A 69 -3.27 -3.42 -14.91
C VAL A 69 -3.30 -1.92 -15.19
N ASP A 70 -2.68 -1.48 -16.30
CA ASP A 70 -2.69 -0.10 -16.77
C ASP A 70 -4.12 0.43 -16.89
N GLY A 71 -4.42 1.54 -16.23
CA GLY A 71 -5.74 2.19 -16.25
C GLY A 71 -6.78 1.53 -15.32
N LEU A 72 -6.44 0.48 -14.59
CA LEU A 72 -7.35 -0.16 -13.64
C LEU A 72 -7.63 0.76 -12.44
N GLY A 73 -8.90 0.96 -12.12
CA GLY A 73 -9.35 1.62 -10.89
C GLY A 73 -9.93 0.62 -9.90
N ALA A 74 -9.54 0.71 -8.64
CA ALA A 74 -10.10 -0.09 -7.55
C ALA A 74 -10.52 0.83 -6.40
N ALA A 75 -11.63 0.49 -5.73
CA ALA A 75 -12.09 1.20 -4.55
C ALA A 75 -12.66 0.20 -3.53
N VAL A 76 -12.40 0.47 -2.26
CA VAL A 76 -12.91 -0.29 -1.11
C VAL A 76 -13.49 0.71 -0.13
N ILE A 77 -14.69 0.40 0.38
CA ILE A 77 -15.37 1.14 1.43
C ILE A 77 -15.57 0.19 2.60
N VAL A 78 -15.17 0.60 3.80
CA VAL A 78 -15.38 -0.12 5.06
C VAL A 78 -16.09 0.74 6.08
#